data_AF-A0A4W6FCQ7-F1
#
_entry.id   AF-A0A4W6FCQ7-F1
#
_cell.length_a   1.000
_cell.length_b   1.000
_cell.length_c   1.000
_cell.angle_alpha   90.00
_cell.angle_beta   90.00
_cell.angle_gamma   90.00
#
_symmetry.space_group_name_H-M   'P 1'
#
loop_
_entity.id
_entity.type
_entity.pdbx_description
1 polymer ?
#
loop_
_entity_poly.entity_id
_entity_poly.type
_entity_poly.pdbx_seq_one_letter_code
_entity_poly.pdbx_strand_id
1 'polypeptide(L)'
;MAGRLLLRACTTTLRLRSNAVARPLHRAMATEGIPTDEEQATGLERRVLMAFKEGKDPYSILKPKYYPGTKEDPQLVPCIGGKRLVGCLCEEDNTAIVWFWVHEGGSHRCPSCGTYYKAVPHEVPH
;
A
#
# COMPACT_ATOMS: atom_id res chain seq x y z
N MET A 1 72.57 -17.11 -72.13
CA MET A 1 72.45 -17.61 -70.75
C MET A 1 72.28 -16.44 -69.79
N ALA A 2 71.06 -16.10 -69.38
CA ALA A 2 70.77 -15.13 -68.30
C ALA A 2 69.30 -15.24 -67.88
N GLY A 3 68.96 -16.28 -67.09
CA GLY A 3 67.61 -16.42 -66.54
C GLY A 3 67.35 -15.37 -65.47
N ARG A 4 66.25 -14.61 -65.57
CA ARG A 4 65.78 -13.75 -64.48
C ARG A 4 64.64 -14.46 -63.74
N LEU A 5 64.89 -14.80 -62.48
CA LEU A 5 63.91 -15.43 -61.59
C LEU A 5 62.68 -14.52 -61.40
N LEU A 6 61.51 -15.14 -61.31
CA LEU A 6 60.25 -14.52 -60.93
C LEU A 6 60.19 -14.36 -59.41
N LEU A 7 59.65 -13.23 -58.94
CA LEU A 7 59.11 -13.10 -57.58
C LEU A 7 57.73 -12.43 -57.66
N ARG A 8 56.68 -13.24 -57.78
CA ARG A 8 55.29 -12.81 -57.55
C ARG A 8 55.10 -12.61 -56.06
N ALA A 9 55.00 -11.36 -55.60
CA ALA A 9 54.58 -11.06 -54.23
C ALA A 9 53.09 -11.40 -54.06
N CYS A 10 52.78 -12.50 -53.38
CA CYS A 10 51.42 -12.87 -53.02
C CYS A 10 51.10 -12.32 -51.62
N THR A 11 50.40 -11.19 -51.55
CA THR A 11 50.03 -10.55 -50.28
C THR A 11 48.79 -11.21 -49.67
N THR A 12 48.99 -12.35 -49.01
CA THR A 12 47.94 -12.98 -48.19
C THR A 12 47.67 -12.11 -46.96
N THR A 13 46.59 -11.32 -46.97
CA THR A 13 46.11 -10.62 -45.78
C THR A 13 45.53 -11.62 -44.79
N LEU A 14 46.29 -11.90 -43.73
CA LEU A 14 45.82 -12.64 -42.57
C LEU A 14 44.62 -11.91 -41.96
N ARG A 15 43.40 -12.43 -42.22
CA ARG A 15 42.24 -12.08 -41.40
C ARG A 15 42.51 -12.58 -39.99
N LEU A 16 42.88 -11.67 -39.08
CA LEU A 16 42.89 -11.95 -37.66
C LEU A 16 41.47 -12.42 -37.29
N ARG A 17 41.30 -13.72 -37.05
CA ARG A 17 40.14 -14.20 -36.30
C ARG A 17 40.33 -13.69 -34.88
N SER A 18 39.71 -12.55 -34.59
CA SER A 18 39.51 -12.10 -33.23
C SER A 18 38.69 -13.17 -32.52
N ASN A 19 39.37 -14.01 -31.73
CA ASN A 19 38.74 -14.86 -30.71
C ASN A 19 38.24 -13.96 -29.58
N ALA A 20 37.33 -13.04 -29.92
CA ALA A 20 36.46 -12.40 -28.96
C ALA A 20 35.52 -13.48 -28.45
N VAL A 21 35.96 -14.18 -27.38
CA VAL A 21 35.05 -14.93 -26.52
C VAL A 21 34.01 -13.91 -26.09
N ALA A 22 32.82 -13.99 -26.68
CA ALA A 22 31.69 -13.21 -26.23
C ALA A 22 31.49 -13.59 -24.77
N ARG A 23 31.88 -12.68 -23.85
CA ARG A 23 31.54 -12.83 -22.44
C ARG A 23 30.03 -13.06 -22.43
N PRO A 24 29.53 -14.17 -21.84
CA PRO A 24 28.10 -14.32 -21.70
C PRO A 24 27.62 -13.07 -21.00
N LEU A 25 26.59 -12.42 -21.57
CA LEU A 25 25.87 -11.38 -20.84
C LEU A 25 25.36 -12.07 -19.59
N HIS A 26 26.03 -11.83 -18.46
CA HIS A 26 25.52 -12.23 -17.17
C HIS A 26 24.15 -11.58 -17.08
N ARG A 27 23.11 -12.41 -17.12
CA ARG A 27 21.75 -11.96 -16.83
C ARG A 27 21.85 -11.26 -15.49
N ALA A 28 21.54 -9.96 -15.48
CA ALA A 28 21.58 -9.16 -14.27
C ALA A 28 20.46 -9.65 -13.34
N MET A 29 20.75 -10.72 -12.61
CA MET A 29 20.09 -10.99 -11.35
C MET A 29 20.50 -9.84 -10.43
N ALA A 30 19.54 -9.27 -9.71
CA ALA A 30 19.83 -8.20 -8.77
C ALA A 30 20.89 -8.69 -7.76
N THR A 31 21.84 -7.83 -7.42
CA THR A 31 22.83 -8.11 -6.37
C THR A 31 22.21 -8.10 -4.98
N GLU A 32 21.05 -7.45 -4.86
CA GLU A 32 20.20 -7.36 -3.67
C GLU A 32 19.13 -8.46 -3.67
N GLY A 33 18.59 -8.77 -2.49
CA GLY A 33 17.62 -9.86 -2.27
C GLY A 33 16.19 -9.58 -2.78
N ILE A 34 15.23 -10.35 -2.26
CA ILE A 34 13.80 -10.09 -2.50
C ILE A 34 13.43 -8.79 -1.75
N PRO A 35 12.85 -7.77 -2.42
CA PRO A 35 12.48 -6.51 -1.77
C PRO A 35 11.44 -6.70 -0.67
N THR A 36 11.52 -5.86 0.36
CA THR A 36 10.54 -5.79 1.46
C THR A 36 9.36 -4.86 1.13
N ASP A 37 8.28 -4.96 1.90
CA ASP A 37 7.12 -4.08 1.76
C ASP A 37 7.49 -2.61 2.09
N GLU A 38 8.43 -2.37 3.01
CA GLU A 38 9.00 -1.04 3.27
C GLU A 38 9.55 -0.37 2.00
N GLU A 39 10.19 -1.16 1.14
CA GLU A 39 10.91 -0.71 -0.06
C GLU A 39 9.97 -0.64 -1.27
N GLN A 40 9.11 -1.64 -1.45
CA GLN A 40 8.34 -1.83 -2.69
C GLN A 40 6.83 -1.53 -2.57
N ALA A 41 6.22 -1.61 -1.38
CA ALA A 41 4.79 -1.35 -1.23
C ALA A 41 4.45 0.09 -1.65
N THR A 42 3.32 0.25 -2.33
CA THR A 42 2.90 1.52 -2.95
C THR A 42 1.41 1.79 -2.75
N GLY A 43 0.93 2.98 -3.16
CA GLY A 43 -0.49 3.35 -3.10
C GLY A 43 -1.10 3.20 -1.70
N LEU A 44 -2.30 2.62 -1.62
CA LEU A 44 -3.04 2.44 -0.37
C LEU A 44 -2.30 1.50 0.61
N GLU A 45 -1.66 0.44 0.11
CA GLU A 45 -0.91 -0.53 0.93
C GLU A 45 0.21 0.17 1.72
N ARG A 46 1.03 0.98 1.04
CA ARG A 46 2.07 1.80 1.70
C ARG A 46 1.47 2.74 2.74
N ARG A 47 0.36 3.41 2.41
CA ARG A 47 -0.32 4.36 3.29
C ARG A 47 -0.89 3.69 4.55
N VAL A 48 -1.42 2.48 4.43
CA VAL A 48 -1.88 1.64 5.56
C VAL A 48 -0.67 1.21 6.42
N LEU A 49 0.39 0.69 5.79
CA LEU A 49 1.60 0.24 6.47
C LEU A 49 2.25 1.37 7.31
N MET A 50 2.37 2.57 6.75
CA MET A 50 2.91 3.73 7.46
C MET A 50 1.98 4.21 8.58
N ALA A 51 0.66 4.26 8.34
CA ALA A 51 -0.29 4.68 9.38
C ALA A 51 -0.26 3.74 10.60
N PHE A 52 -0.17 2.42 10.39
CA PHE A 52 -0.04 1.47 11.49
C PHE A 52 1.28 1.58 12.25
N LYS A 53 2.39 1.95 11.59
CA LYS A 53 3.66 2.25 12.27
C LYS A 53 3.57 3.48 13.17
N GLU A 54 2.69 4.43 12.85
CA GLU A 54 2.34 5.57 13.70
C GLU A 54 1.25 5.24 14.75
N GLY A 55 0.75 4.00 14.79
CA GLY A 55 -0.35 3.60 15.69
C GLY A 55 -1.72 4.16 15.31
N LYS A 56 -1.90 4.61 14.06
CA LYS A 56 -3.14 5.20 13.53
C LYS A 56 -3.88 4.22 12.63
N ASP A 57 -5.21 4.28 12.65
CA ASP A 57 -6.08 3.56 11.71
C ASP A 57 -7.01 4.53 10.95
N PRO A 58 -6.51 5.24 9.92
CA PRO A 58 -7.32 6.16 9.14
C PRO A 58 -8.30 5.46 8.19
N TYR A 59 -8.18 4.14 7.97
CA TYR A 59 -8.99 3.37 7.02
C TYR A 59 -10.04 2.46 7.67
N SER A 60 -10.20 2.53 9.00
CA SER A 60 -11.18 1.72 9.77
C SER A 60 -10.98 0.21 9.62
N ILE A 61 -9.73 -0.26 9.64
CA ILE A 61 -9.36 -1.68 9.58
C ILE A 61 -9.56 -2.36 10.96
N LEU A 62 -9.34 -1.62 12.04
CA LEU A 62 -9.49 -2.10 13.42
C LEU A 62 -10.92 -1.87 13.93
N LYS A 63 -11.27 -2.58 15.02
CA LYS A 63 -12.52 -2.32 15.73
C LYS A 63 -12.49 -0.89 16.31
N PRO A 64 -13.58 -0.10 16.18
CA PRO A 64 -13.65 1.22 16.80
C PRO A 64 -13.41 1.17 18.31
N LYS A 65 -12.76 2.22 18.85
CA LYS A 65 -12.61 2.39 20.29
C LYS A 65 -13.97 2.53 20.95
N TYR A 66 -14.20 1.81 22.05
CA TYR A 66 -15.42 1.89 22.85
C TYR A 66 -15.40 3.10 23.80
N TYR A 67 -16.53 3.77 23.92
CA TYR A 67 -16.80 4.87 24.87
C TYR A 67 -18.04 4.52 25.71
N PRO A 68 -18.24 5.13 26.90
CA PRO A 68 -19.43 4.91 27.74
C PRO A 68 -20.75 5.20 27.02
N GLY A 69 -20.74 6.09 26.02
CA GLY A 69 -21.92 6.39 25.21
C GLY A 69 -22.98 7.20 25.94
N THR A 70 -22.58 8.00 26.93
CA THR A 70 -23.44 8.97 27.62
C THR A 70 -23.59 10.23 26.76
N LYS A 71 -24.42 11.18 27.20
CA LYS A 71 -24.60 12.44 26.46
C LYS A 71 -23.33 13.30 26.49
N GLU A 72 -22.57 13.18 27.58
CA GLU A 72 -21.34 13.91 27.87
C GLU A 72 -20.12 13.24 27.22
N ASP A 73 -20.07 11.90 27.22
CA ASP A 73 -19.02 11.09 26.59
C ASP A 73 -19.64 10.11 25.55
N PRO A 74 -20.10 10.63 24.40
CA PRO A 74 -20.75 9.84 23.35
C PRO A 74 -19.75 9.01 22.56
N GLN A 75 -20.22 7.92 21.96
CA GLN A 75 -19.44 7.14 21.01
C GLN A 75 -19.01 8.02 19.82
N LEU A 76 -17.72 8.27 19.68
CA LEU A 76 -17.18 9.07 18.59
C LEU A 76 -17.21 8.28 17.28
N VAL A 77 -17.71 8.91 16.22
CA VAL A 77 -17.88 8.32 14.89
C VAL A 77 -17.06 9.15 13.90
N PRO A 78 -15.82 8.73 13.56
CA PRO A 78 -14.99 9.44 12.59
C PRO A 78 -15.69 9.50 11.23
N CYS A 79 -15.80 10.69 10.63
CA CYS A 79 -16.52 10.90 9.38
C CYS A 79 -15.79 11.87 8.46
N ILE A 80 -15.74 11.53 7.17
CA ILE A 80 -15.07 12.31 6.12
C ILE A 80 -16.06 13.26 5.41
N GLY A 81 -17.34 13.25 5.82
CA GLY A 81 -18.38 14.12 5.28
C GLY A 81 -19.63 14.16 6.18
N GLY A 82 -20.72 14.75 5.70
CA GLY A 82 -21.87 15.13 6.55
C GLY A 82 -22.62 14.04 7.34
N LYS A 83 -22.36 12.74 7.11
CA LYS A 83 -22.96 11.61 7.85
C LYS A 83 -22.23 10.28 7.67
N ARG A 84 -22.24 9.43 8.71
CA ARG A 84 -21.78 8.01 8.64
C ARG A 84 -22.91 7.07 9.07
N LEU A 85 -22.99 5.91 8.42
CA LEU A 85 -23.87 4.83 8.86
C LEU A 85 -23.25 4.14 10.07
N VAL A 86 -24.03 3.95 11.13
CA VAL A 86 -23.63 3.28 12.36
C VAL A 86 -24.46 2.01 12.55
N GLY A 87 -23.79 0.92 12.90
CA GLY A 87 -24.42 -0.28 13.44
C GLY A 87 -24.20 -0.33 14.95
N CYS A 88 -25.27 -0.31 15.73
CA CYS A 88 -25.24 -0.49 17.17
C CYS A 88 -25.59 -1.94 17.51
N LEU A 89 -24.66 -2.62 18.17
CA LEU A 89 -24.91 -3.88 18.88
C LEU A 89 -25.25 -3.51 20.33
N CYS A 90 -26.54 -3.56 20.68
CA CYS A 90 -27.04 -2.96 21.93
C CYS A 90 -26.58 -3.67 23.21
N GLU A 91 -26.37 -4.98 23.13
CA GLU A 91 -25.89 -5.87 24.20
C GLU A 91 -24.99 -6.91 23.53
N GLU A 92 -24.03 -7.49 24.26
CA GLU A 92 -22.95 -8.30 23.68
C GLU A 92 -23.46 -9.52 22.87
N ASP A 93 -24.47 -10.22 23.39
CA ASP A 93 -25.05 -11.43 22.79
C ASP A 93 -26.16 -11.16 21.75
N ASN A 94 -26.45 -9.89 21.42
CA ASN A 94 -27.52 -9.58 20.47
C ASN A 94 -27.21 -10.07 19.05
N THR A 95 -28.16 -10.79 18.44
CA THR A 95 -28.00 -11.30 17.05
C THR A 95 -28.39 -10.28 15.99
N ALA A 96 -29.05 -9.19 16.37
CA ALA A 96 -29.51 -8.12 15.47
C ALA A 96 -28.71 -6.82 15.71
N ILE A 97 -28.24 -6.21 14.62
CA ILE A 97 -27.57 -4.91 14.64
C ILE A 97 -28.57 -3.82 14.29
N VAL A 98 -28.64 -2.77 15.11
CA VAL A 98 -29.51 -1.60 14.89
C VAL A 98 -28.78 -0.58 14.03
N TRP A 99 -29.24 -0.37 12.79
CA TRP A 99 -28.60 0.51 11.81
C TRP A 99 -29.28 1.88 11.73
N PHE A 100 -28.49 2.96 11.78
CA PHE A 100 -28.99 4.33 11.62
C PHE A 100 -27.89 5.29 11.13
N TRP A 101 -28.30 6.44 10.58
CA TRP A 101 -27.38 7.50 10.15
C TRP A 101 -27.07 8.44 11.32
N VAL A 102 -25.79 8.69 11.56
CA VAL A 102 -25.31 9.76 12.46
C VAL A 102 -24.83 10.91 11.59
N HIS A 103 -25.41 12.09 11.78
CA HIS A 103 -25.10 13.30 11.02
C HIS A 103 -24.13 14.20 11.80
N GLU A 104 -23.47 15.10 11.08
CA GLU A 104 -22.69 16.19 11.69
C GLU A 104 -23.59 17.22 12.40
N GLY A 105 -23.00 17.98 13.33
CA GLY A 105 -23.66 19.07 14.06
C GLY A 105 -24.40 18.68 15.34
N GLY A 106 -24.67 17.39 15.58
CA GLY A 106 -25.38 16.92 16.78
C GLY A 106 -24.91 15.56 17.32
N SER A 107 -25.36 15.21 18.52
CA SER A 107 -25.31 13.82 18.99
C SER A 107 -26.65 13.12 18.70
N HIS A 108 -26.56 11.92 18.16
CA HIS A 108 -27.70 11.05 17.87
C HIS A 108 -27.75 9.92 18.91
N ARG A 109 -28.92 9.31 19.09
CA ARG A 109 -29.08 8.15 19.97
C ARG A 109 -29.45 6.92 19.16
N CYS A 110 -28.94 5.75 19.56
CA CYS A 110 -29.46 4.49 19.04
C CYS A 110 -30.97 4.39 19.33
N PRO A 111 -31.83 4.07 18.35
CA PRO A 111 -33.28 4.02 18.55
C PRO A 111 -33.75 2.85 19.43
N SER A 112 -32.87 1.92 19.80
CA SER A 112 -33.17 0.80 20.70
C SER A 112 -32.61 1.05 22.12
N CYS A 113 -31.30 0.96 22.34
CA CYS A 113 -30.69 1.14 23.66
C CYS A 113 -30.51 2.60 24.11
N GLY A 114 -30.64 3.58 23.21
CA GLY A 114 -30.50 4.99 23.55
C GLY A 114 -29.06 5.49 23.77
N THR A 115 -28.03 4.66 23.54
CA THR A 115 -26.60 5.05 23.55
C THR A 115 -26.34 6.22 22.61
N TYR A 116 -25.56 7.21 23.05
CA TYR A 116 -25.24 8.40 22.27
C TYR A 116 -24.05 8.19 21.33
N TYR A 117 -24.15 8.76 20.13
CA TYR A 117 -23.14 8.77 19.08
C TYR A 117 -22.95 10.19 18.56
N LYS A 118 -21.72 10.57 18.24
CA LYS A 118 -21.39 11.90 17.70
C LYS A 118 -20.45 11.77 16.51
N ALA A 119 -20.85 12.32 15.36
CA ALA A 119 -19.94 12.45 14.23
C ALA A 119 -18.79 13.41 14.59
N VAL A 120 -17.57 13.02 14.27
CA VAL A 120 -16.37 13.87 14.38
C VAL A 120 -15.65 13.90 13.04
N PRO A 121 -15.15 15.07 12.57
CA PRO A 121 -14.39 15.15 11.34
C PRO A 121 -13.18 14.20 11.35
N HIS A 122 -12.92 13.55 10.22
CA HIS A 122 -11.84 12.59 10.04
C HIS A 122 -11.12 12.82 8.71
N GLU A 123 -9.82 13.09 8.78
CA GLU A 123 -8.96 13.31 7.62
C GLU A 123 -8.24 12.01 7.24
N VAL A 124 -8.10 11.73 5.94
CA VAL A 124 -7.56 10.46 5.43
C VAL A 124 -6.37 10.70 4.48
N PRO A 125 -5.12 10.35 4.84
CA PRO A 125 -3.97 10.44 3.94
C PRO A 125 -3.70 11.87 3.39
N HIS A 126 -3.63 12.12 2.08
CA HIS A 126 -3.94 11.23 0.95
C HIS A 126 -2.76 10.30 0.56
#